data_AF-A0A5J4L133-F1
#
_entry.id   AF-A0A5J4L133-F1
#
_cell.length_a   1.000
_cell.length_b   1.000
_cell.length_c   1.000
_cell.angle_alpha   90.00
_cell.angle_beta   90.00
_cell.angle_gamma   90.00
#
_symmetry.space_group_name_H-M   'P 1'
#
loop_
_entity.id
_entity.type
_entity.pdbx_description
1 polymer ?
#
loop_
_entity_poly.entity_id
_entity_poly.type
_entity_poly.pdbx_seq_one_letter_code
_entity_poly.pdbx_strand_id
1 'polypeptide(L)' 'MPEIEDIAFKISAAFEDNYFIIPKRNAFNAVFDKYLSLSDPTASMEPYEAIVQLGYRFRTEFDEMVKQLKELALI' A
#
# COMPACT_ATOMS: atom_id res chain seq x y z
N MET A 1 5.92 11.39 -9.79
CA MET A 1 6.08 12.56 -8.90
C MET A 1 6.87 12.01 -7.74
N PRO A 2 8.12 12.44 -7.48
CA PRO A 2 9.03 11.78 -6.54
C PRO A 2 8.44 11.46 -5.16
N GLU A 3 7.40 12.20 -4.75
CA GLU A 3 6.58 11.94 -3.57
C GLU A 3 5.87 10.57 -3.57
N ILE A 4 5.25 10.14 -4.68
CA ILE A 4 4.50 8.87 -4.74
C ILE A 4 5.45 7.70 -4.53
N GLU A 5 6.61 7.70 -5.22
CA GLU A 5 7.61 6.65 -5.06
C GLU A 5 8.20 6.61 -3.65
N ASP A 6 8.47 7.76 -3.02
CA ASP A 6 8.98 7.83 -1.65
C ASP A 6 7.96 7.27 -0.63
N ILE A 7 6.68 7.63 -0.78
CA ILE A 7 5.61 7.10 0.08
C ILE A 7 5.41 5.60 -0.17
N ALA A 8 5.40 5.17 -1.44
CA ALA A 8 5.24 3.77 -1.81
C ALA A 8 6.35 2.91 -1.20
N PHE A 9 7.61 3.39 -1.29
CA PHE A 9 8.76 2.73 -0.69
C PHE A 9 8.64 2.60 0.83
N LYS A 10 8.20 3.65 1.53
CA LYS A 10 7.98 3.60 2.98
C LYS A 10 6.90 2.58 3.37
N ILE A 11 5.82 2.51 2.59
CA ILE A 11 4.74 1.55 2.82
C ILE A 11 5.23 0.12 2.59
N SER A 12 5.94 -0.14 1.48
CA SER A 12 6.45 -1.48 1.17
C SER A 12 7.47 -1.94 2.21
N ALA A 13 8.39 -1.06 2.63
CA ALA A 13 9.34 -1.36 3.69
C ALA A 13 8.65 -1.66 5.03
N ALA A 14 7.65 -0.85 5.42
CA ALA A 14 6.86 -1.10 6.63
C ALA A 14 6.09 -2.42 6.57
N PHE A 15 5.56 -2.80 5.40
CA PHE A 15 4.92 -4.09 5.21
C PHE A 15 5.91 -5.25 5.41
N GLU A 16 7.10 -5.17 4.80
CA GLU A 16 8.15 -6.17 4.95
C GLU A 16 8.61 -6.32 6.40
N ASP A 17 8.88 -5.21 7.10
CA ASP A 17 9.29 -5.18 8.51
C ASP A 17 8.26 -5.86 9.43
N ASN A 18 6.98 -5.76 9.08
CA ASN A 18 5.87 -6.30 9.88
C ASN A 18 5.31 -7.62 9.33
N TYR A 19 5.92 -8.22 8.31
CA TYR A 19 5.37 -9.39 7.61
C TYR A 19 5.15 -10.60 8.53
N PHE A 20 6.06 -10.84 9.48
CA PHE A 20 5.96 -11.95 10.43
C PHE A 20 5.04 -11.66 11.62
N ILE A 21 4.58 -10.41 11.79
CA ILE A 21 3.63 -10.03 12.83
C ILE A 21 2.22 -10.24 12.26
N ILE A 22 1.66 -11.44 12.45
CA ILE A 22 0.39 -11.87 11.82
C ILE A 22 -0.73 -10.82 11.90
N PRO A 23 -1.02 -10.20 13.07
CA PRO A 23 -2.07 -9.18 13.13
C PRO A 23 -1.82 -7.99 12.22
N LYS A 24 -0.57 -7.53 12.12
CA LYS A 24 -0.18 -6.39 11.28
C LYS A 24 -0.17 -6.75 9.80
N ARG A 25 0.37 -7.90 9.43
CA ARG A 25 0.32 -8.40 8.05
C ARG A 25 -1.12 -8.49 7.55
N ASN A 26 -2.02 -9.04 8.37
CA ASN A 26 -3.43 -9.13 8.01
C ASN A 26 -4.08 -7.75 7.84
N ALA A 27 -3.71 -6.77 8.68
CA ALA A 27 -4.18 -5.40 8.55
C ALA A 27 -3.68 -4.72 7.26
N PHE A 28 -2.40 -4.89 6.90
CA PHE A 28 -1.85 -4.42 5.63
C PHE A 28 -2.58 -5.07 4.45
N ASN A 29 -2.72 -6.39 4.44
CA ASN A 29 -3.39 -7.11 3.35
C ASN A 29 -4.84 -6.64 3.19
N ALA A 30 -5.58 -6.41 4.29
CA ALA A 30 -6.94 -5.90 4.21
C ALA A 30 -7.03 -4.51 3.56
N VAL A 31 -6.03 -3.64 3.79
CA VAL A 31 -5.93 -2.34 3.11
C VAL A 31 -5.55 -2.54 1.65
N PHE A 32 -4.54 -3.37 1.36
CA PHE A 32 -4.08 -3.63 -0.01
C PHE A 32 -5.19 -4.24 -0.88
N ASP A 33 -5.93 -5.23 -0.40
CA ASP A 33 -7.04 -5.86 -1.11
C ASP A 33 -8.11 -4.83 -1.51
N LYS A 34 -8.36 -3.85 -0.64
CA LYS A 34 -9.36 -2.79 -0.88
C LYS A 34 -8.95 -1.80 -1.97
N TYR A 35 -7.66 -1.43 -2.05
CA TYR A 35 -7.21 -0.34 -2.91
C TYR A 35 -6.38 -0.82 -4.12
N LEU A 36 -5.46 -1.76 -3.92
CA LEU A 36 -4.53 -2.19 -4.96
C LEU A 36 -5.19 -3.04 -6.04
N SER A 37 -6.40 -3.57 -5.82
CA SER A 37 -7.18 -4.23 -6.87
C SER A 37 -7.53 -3.31 -8.05
N LEU A 38 -7.48 -1.99 -7.87
CA LEU A 38 -7.65 -1.00 -8.95
C LEU A 38 -6.44 -0.94 -9.89
N SER A 39 -5.24 -1.09 -9.35
CA SER A 39 -3.97 -1.01 -10.10
C SER A 39 -3.48 -2.39 -10.56
N ASP A 40 -3.61 -3.39 -9.69
CA ASP A 40 -3.16 -4.78 -9.89
C ASP A 40 -4.27 -5.79 -9.47
N PRO A 41 -5.31 -5.95 -10.29
CA PRO A 41 -6.47 -6.81 -9.97
C PRO A 41 -6.12 -8.30 -9.84
N THR A 42 -4.96 -8.71 -10.34
CA THR A 42 -4.50 -10.11 -10.29
C THR A 42 -3.48 -10.36 -9.18
N ALA A 43 -3.13 -9.35 -8.37
CA ALA A 43 -2.08 -9.43 -7.34
C ALA A 43 -0.77 -10.03 -7.90
N SER A 44 -0.35 -9.54 -9.07
CA SER A 44 0.80 -10.02 -9.83
C SER A 44 2.05 -9.16 -9.63
N MET A 45 1.89 -7.96 -9.08
CA MET A 45 2.96 -6.99 -8.85
C MET A 45 3.43 -7.07 -7.40
N GLU A 46 4.70 -6.71 -7.19
CA GLU A 46 5.19 -6.49 -5.84
C GLU A 46 4.48 -5.28 -5.19
N PRO A 47 4.30 -5.24 -3.86
CA PRO A 47 3.55 -4.18 -3.19
C PRO A 47 3.99 -2.77 -3.58
N TYR A 48 5.30 -2.53 -3.70
CA TYR A 48 5.84 -1.24 -4.15
C TYR A 48 5.30 -0.84 -5.52
N GLU A 49 5.36 -1.74 -6.51
CA GLU A 49 4.95 -1.47 -7.89
C GLU A 49 3.45 -1.20 -7.98
N ALA A 50 2.65 -2.01 -7.29
CA ALA A 50 1.20 -1.83 -7.20
C ALA A 50 0.83 -0.48 -6.58
N ILE A 51 1.51 -0.08 -5.49
CA ILE A 51 1.26 1.20 -4.80
C ILE A 51 1.65 2.40 -5.68
N VAL A 52 2.80 2.33 -6.36
CA VAL A 52 3.23 3.38 -7.31
C VAL A 52 2.22 3.53 -8.44
N GLN A 53 1.77 2.41 -9.01
CA GLN A 53 0.78 2.43 -10.08
C GLN A 53 -0.57 2.99 -9.61
N LEU A 54 -0.99 2.66 -8.38
CA LEU A 54 -2.17 3.26 -7.74
C LEU A 54 -1.99 4.78 -7.66
N GLY A 55 -0.88 5.28 -7.12
CA GLY A 55 -0.61 6.71 -7.00
C GLY A 55 -0.63 7.45 -8.34
N TYR A 56 -0.19 6.79 -9.41
CA TYR A 56 -0.18 7.39 -10.75
C TYR A 56 -1.52 7.40 -11.46
N ARG A 57 -2.35 6.37 -11.27
CA ARG A 57 -3.60 6.21 -12.02
C ARG A 57 -4.84 6.61 -11.22
N PHE A 58 -4.76 6.55 -9.90
CA PHE A 58 -5.86 6.65 -8.95
C PHE A 58 -5.41 7.45 -7.71
N ARG A 59 -5.04 8.73 -7.92
CA ARG A 59 -4.43 9.56 -6.86
C ARG A 59 -5.32 9.70 -5.61
N THR A 60 -6.63 9.87 -5.80
CA THR A 60 -7.59 9.97 -4.69
C THR A 60 -7.59 8.72 -3.84
N GLU A 61 -7.60 7.55 -4.49
CA GLU A 61 -7.61 6.24 -3.84
C GLU A 61 -6.27 5.95 -3.15
N PHE A 62 -5.16 6.40 -3.75
CA PHE A 62 -3.85 6.38 -3.12
C PHE A 62 -3.82 7.23 -1.85
N ASP A 63 -4.30 8.47 -1.89
CA ASP A 63 -4.31 9.35 -0.72
C ASP A 63 -5.20 8.79 0.41
N GLU A 64 -6.35 8.19 0.07
CA GLU A 64 -7.21 7.50 1.04
C GLU A 64 -6.57 6.22 1.61
N MET A 65 -5.84 5.44 0.79
CA MET A 65 -5.08 4.29 1.26
C MET A 65 -4.00 4.71 2.26
N VAL A 66 -3.22 5.75 1.94
CA VAL A 66 -2.17 6.30 2.83
C VAL A 66 -2.77 6.78 4.15
N LYS A 67 -3.92 7.47 4.09
CA LYS A 67 -4.66 7.90 5.29
C LYS A 67 -5.09 6.71 6.14
N GLN A 68 -5.69 5.69 5.53
CA GLN A 68 -6.15 4.51 6.27
C GLN A 68 -4.99 3.74 6.93
N LEU A 69 -3.83 3.63 6.26
CA LEU A 69 -2.62 3.03 6.85
C LEU A 69 -2.13 3.80 8.08
N LYS A 70 -2.16 5.14 8.04
CA LYS A 70 -1.81 6.00 9.20
C LYS A 70 -2.80 5.86 10.35
N GLU A 71 -4.10 5.80 10.06
CA GLU A 71 -5.15 5.61 11.07
C GLU A 71 -5.03 4.26 11.79
N LEU A 72 -4.52 3.23 11.10
CA LEU A 72 -4.23 1.92 11.66
C LEU A 72 -2.85 1.82 12.33
N ALA A 73 -2.09 2.91 12.38
CA ALA A 73 -0.71 2.96 12.87
C ALA A 73 0.22 1.91 12.22
N LEU A 74 0.01 1.68 10.91
CA LEU A 74 0.82 0.77 10.10
C LEU A 74 2.02 1.47 9.45
N ILE A 75 1.91 2.78 9.20
CA ILE A 75 2.95 3.69 8.70
C ILE A 75 2.92 5.03 9.43
#